data_AF-A0AAV8SDQ5-F1
#
_entry.id   AF-A0AAV8SDQ5-F1
#
_cell.length_a   1.000
_cell.length_b   1.000
_cell.length_c   1.000
_cell.angle_alpha   90.00
_cell.angle_beta   90.00
_cell.angle_gamma   90.00
#
_symmetry.space_group_name_H-M   'P 1'
#
loop_
_entity.id
_entity.type
_entity.pdbx_description
1 polymer ?
#
loop_
_entity_poly.entity_id
_entity_poly.type
_entity_poly.pdbx_seq_one_letter_code
_entity_poly.pdbx_strand_id
1 'polypeptide(L)'
;MSLIPKNSKSLVKTTTSRRRSTTSVAASRRRVHPLAVTPQRKNGKGLSKVSDKLEALKNLIPTQYGDNVKADQLFQETADYIVQLRTQIFVMQRLIKFYGSTNSVTDNFNAVR
;
A
#
# COMPACT_ATOMS: atom_id res chain seq x y z
N MET A 1 82.10 32.64 3.46
CA MET A 1 82.58 31.76 4.56
C MET A 1 81.61 30.60 4.71
N SER A 2 82.16 29.38 4.80
CA SER A 2 81.48 28.12 5.17
C SER A 2 80.87 28.26 6.58
N LEU A 3 79.76 27.62 6.97
CA LEU A 3 79.71 26.20 7.37
C LEU A 3 78.31 25.58 7.20
N ILE A 4 78.34 24.38 6.64
CA ILE A 4 77.23 23.42 6.47
C ILE A 4 77.13 22.52 7.76
N PRO A 5 76.36 21.41 7.81
CA PRO A 5 75.05 21.22 8.46
C PRO A 5 75.07 20.15 9.58
N LYS A 6 73.90 19.75 10.13
CA LYS A 6 73.68 18.35 10.55
C LYS A 6 72.32 17.81 10.13
N ASN A 7 72.43 16.62 9.53
CA ASN A 7 71.46 15.74 8.89
C ASN A 7 71.33 14.49 9.77
N SER A 8 70.13 13.94 9.88
CA SER A 8 69.93 12.50 10.10
C SER A 8 68.70 12.07 9.30
N LYS A 9 68.88 11.54 8.09
CA LYS A 9 69.09 10.12 7.73
C LYS A 9 67.93 9.29 8.27
N SER A 10 67.09 8.70 7.43
CA SER A 10 67.39 7.44 6.72
C SER A 10 66.02 6.90 6.24
N LEU A 11 65.83 6.01 5.27
CA LEU A 11 66.68 5.35 4.29
C LEU A 11 65.71 4.44 3.51
N VAL A 12 65.57 4.72 2.21
CA VAL A 12 65.57 3.77 1.07
C VAL A 12 64.49 2.67 1.04
N LYS A 13 63.69 2.69 -0.03
CA LYS A 13 63.74 1.75 -1.18
C LYS A 13 62.46 1.91 -2.02
N THR A 14 62.42 1.89 -3.35
CA THR A 14 63.41 1.78 -4.43
C THR A 14 62.60 1.87 -5.74
N THR A 15 62.98 2.80 -6.63
CA THR A 15 63.08 2.72 -8.12
C THR A 15 61.88 2.16 -8.93
N THR A 16 61.51 2.57 -10.14
CA THR A 16 62.21 3.15 -11.30
C THR A 16 61.09 3.41 -12.34
N SER A 17 60.95 4.63 -12.87
CA SER A 17 61.34 5.02 -14.24
C SER A 17 60.46 4.52 -15.41
N ARG A 18 59.84 5.53 -16.06
CA ARG A 18 59.73 5.78 -17.51
C ARG A 18 58.79 4.96 -18.41
N ARG A 19 58.14 5.75 -19.29
CA ARG A 19 57.67 5.49 -20.68
C ARG A 19 56.32 4.73 -20.75
N ARG A 20 55.36 5.06 -21.62
CA ARG A 20 55.40 5.66 -22.96
C ARG A 20 53.98 6.15 -23.32
N SER A 21 53.90 7.27 -24.03
CA SER A 21 52.77 7.66 -24.89
C SER A 21 52.71 6.76 -26.14
N THR A 22 51.63 6.87 -26.92
CA THR A 22 51.32 6.26 -28.25
C THR A 22 50.88 4.79 -28.16
N THR A 23 49.84 4.28 -28.83
CA THR A 23 49.16 4.67 -30.08
C THR A 23 47.81 3.94 -30.17
N SER A 24 46.91 4.54 -30.96
CA SER A 24 45.68 4.00 -31.56
C SER A 24 45.56 2.49 -31.76
N VAL A 25 44.41 1.92 -31.40
CA VAL A 25 43.75 0.88 -32.21
C VAL A 25 42.27 1.18 -32.29
N ALA A 26 41.80 1.22 -33.52
CA ALA A 26 40.44 1.50 -33.93
C ALA A 26 39.43 0.43 -33.49
N ALA A 27 38.16 0.86 -33.52
CA ALA A 27 36.99 0.05 -33.83
C ALA A 27 36.54 -0.99 -32.80
N SER A 28 35.48 -0.65 -32.06
CA SER A 28 34.26 -1.43 -32.17
C SER A 28 33.04 -0.61 -31.78
N ARG A 29 32.18 -0.35 -32.76
CA ARG A 29 30.86 0.23 -32.59
C ARG A 29 30.03 -0.73 -31.74
N ARG A 30 29.67 -0.34 -30.52
CA ARG A 30 28.48 -0.85 -29.85
C ARG A 30 27.59 0.32 -29.45
N ARG A 31 26.73 0.70 -30.39
CA ARG A 31 25.46 1.36 -30.07
C ARG A 31 24.66 0.36 -29.22
N VAL A 32 24.54 0.64 -27.93
CA VAL A 32 23.49 0.03 -27.11
C VAL A 32 22.71 1.20 -26.53
N HIS A 33 21.44 1.25 -26.92
CA HIS A 33 20.51 2.31 -26.60
C HIS A 33 20.43 2.53 -25.08
N PRO A 34 20.49 3.78 -24.57
CA PRO A 34 19.98 4.02 -23.23
C PRO A 34 18.47 3.76 -23.31
N LEU A 35 18.00 2.72 -22.63
CA LEU A 35 16.59 2.52 -22.36
C LEU A 35 16.10 3.80 -21.67
N ALA A 36 15.40 4.63 -22.41
CA ALA A 36 14.69 5.78 -21.88
C ALA A 36 13.61 5.22 -20.95
N VAL A 37 13.92 5.11 -19.67
CA VAL A 37 12.92 4.92 -18.62
C VAL A 37 12.12 6.21 -18.61
N THR A 38 11.01 6.23 -19.34
CA THR A 38 10.01 7.27 -19.20
C THR A 38 9.56 7.26 -17.74
N PRO A 39 9.72 8.36 -16.98
CA PRO A 39 9.09 8.44 -15.68
C PRO A 39 7.59 8.47 -15.95
N GLN A 40 6.93 7.35 -15.68
CA GLN A 40 5.48 7.28 -15.65
C GLN A 40 5.01 8.35 -14.67
N ARG A 41 4.47 9.45 -15.23
CA ARG A 41 3.85 10.52 -14.47
C ARG A 41 2.73 9.90 -13.64
N LYS A 42 2.98 9.69 -12.34
CA LYS A 42 1.94 9.38 -11.34
C LYS A 42 1.11 10.64 -11.05
N ASN A 43 0.53 11.23 -12.09
CA ASN A 43 -0.44 12.31 -11.95
C ASN A 43 -1.85 11.69 -11.99
N GLY A 44 -2.28 11.12 -10.86
CA GLY A 44 -3.60 10.51 -10.76
C GLY A 44 -4.07 10.09 -9.36
N LYS A 45 -3.39 10.53 -8.28
CA LYS A 45 -3.63 10.04 -6.90
C LYS A 45 -5.02 10.37 -6.32
N GLY A 46 -5.82 11.22 -6.97
CA GLY A 46 -7.16 11.62 -6.51
C GLY A 46 -8.29 10.75 -7.06
N LEU A 47 -8.23 10.43 -8.36
CA LEU A 47 -9.30 9.71 -9.05
C LEU A 47 -9.35 8.23 -8.66
N SER A 48 -8.17 7.61 -8.42
CA SER A 48 -8.10 6.20 -8.03
C SER A 48 -8.81 5.96 -6.70
N LYS A 49 -8.58 6.81 -5.70
CA LYS A 49 -9.14 6.62 -4.35
C LYS A 49 -10.67 6.64 -4.32
N VAL A 50 -11.30 7.43 -5.19
CA VAL A 50 -12.77 7.47 -5.29
C VAL A 50 -13.28 6.22 -5.99
N SER A 51 -12.61 5.79 -7.07
CA SER A 51 -12.90 4.52 -7.74
C SER A 51 -12.78 3.33 -6.80
N ASP A 52 -11.68 3.24 -6.04
CA ASP A 52 -11.42 2.16 -5.09
C ASP A 52 -12.53 2.09 -4.02
N LYS A 53 -13.01 3.26 -3.54
CA LYS A 53 -14.11 3.33 -2.58
C LYS A 53 -15.45 2.92 -3.18
N LEU A 54 -15.73 3.29 -4.42
CA LEU A 54 -16.96 2.91 -5.12
C LEU A 54 -16.97 1.41 -5.42
N GLU A 55 -15.84 0.84 -5.79
CA GLU A 55 -15.68 -0.60 -5.99
C GLU A 55 -15.86 -1.37 -4.68
N ALA A 56 -15.21 -0.89 -3.60
CA ALA A 56 -15.41 -1.46 -2.26
C ALA A 56 -16.88 -1.39 -1.81
N LEU A 57 -17.57 -0.27 -2.09
CA LEU A 57 -18.98 -0.11 -1.78
C LEU A 57 -19.84 -1.10 -2.58
N LYS A 58 -19.58 -1.25 -3.89
CA LYS A 58 -20.27 -2.21 -4.74
C LYS A 58 -20.16 -3.64 -4.21
N ASN A 59 -18.98 -4.04 -3.74
CA ASN A 59 -18.75 -5.39 -3.21
C ASN A 59 -19.50 -5.67 -1.88
N LEU A 60 -19.96 -4.63 -1.18
CA LEU A 60 -20.67 -4.78 0.11
C LEU A 60 -22.19 -4.92 -0.06
N ILE A 61 -22.75 -4.40 -1.15
CA ILE A 61 -24.19 -4.45 -1.38
C ILE A 61 -24.51 -5.72 -2.17
N PRO A 62 -25.50 -6.53 -1.73
CA PRO A 62 -25.95 -7.70 -2.46
C PRO A 62 -26.74 -7.28 -3.72
N THR A 63 -26.04 -6.70 -4.68
CA THR A 63 -26.62 -6.28 -5.97
C THR A 63 -26.28 -7.29 -7.05
N GLN A 64 -27.24 -7.54 -7.93
CA GLN A 64 -27.12 -8.49 -9.04
C GLN A 64 -26.64 -7.81 -10.34
N TYR A 65 -26.29 -6.52 -10.27
CA TYR A 65 -25.94 -5.74 -11.46
C TYR A 65 -24.44 -5.88 -11.75
N GLY A 66 -24.13 -6.09 -13.03
CA GLY A 66 -22.79 -6.36 -13.55
C GLY A 66 -21.78 -5.20 -13.39
N ASP A 67 -20.69 -5.24 -14.16
CA ASP A 67 -19.53 -4.38 -13.92
C ASP A 67 -19.77 -2.86 -13.96
N ASN A 68 -20.84 -2.39 -14.61
CA ASN A 68 -21.07 -0.97 -14.90
C ASN A 68 -22.30 -0.38 -14.18
N VAL A 69 -22.29 -0.33 -12.85
CA VAL A 69 -23.31 0.39 -12.06
C VAL A 69 -22.91 1.86 -11.91
N LYS A 70 -23.83 2.78 -12.22
CA LYS A 70 -23.62 4.22 -12.02
C LYS A 70 -23.62 4.55 -10.52
N ALA A 71 -22.85 5.56 -10.12
CA ALA A 71 -22.73 5.96 -8.72
C ALA A 71 -24.09 6.29 -8.06
N ASP A 72 -24.97 7.02 -8.76
CA ASP A 72 -26.28 7.41 -8.22
C ASP A 72 -27.15 6.18 -7.89
N GLN A 73 -27.14 5.18 -8.76
CA GLN A 73 -27.85 3.93 -8.54
C GLN A 73 -27.22 3.14 -7.38
N LEU A 74 -25.89 3.06 -7.34
CA LEU A 74 -25.19 2.40 -6.24
C LEU A 74 -25.54 3.01 -4.87
N PHE A 75 -25.69 4.33 -4.80
CA PHE A 75 -26.09 5.01 -3.58
C PHE A 75 -27.55 4.75 -3.20
N GLN A 76 -28.44 4.67 -4.17
CA GLN A 76 -29.85 4.31 -3.92
C GLN A 76 -29.96 2.89 -3.35
N GLU A 77 -29.34 1.91 -4.02
CA GLU A 77 -29.32 0.51 -3.56
C GLU A 77 -28.65 0.38 -2.17
N THR A 78 -27.61 1.17 -1.92
CA THR A 78 -26.98 1.25 -0.59
C THR A 78 -27.95 1.75 0.47
N ALA A 79 -28.72 2.80 0.16
CA ALA A 79 -29.70 3.34 1.10
C ALA A 79 -30.79 2.31 1.41
N ASP A 80 -31.31 1.64 0.39
CA ASP A 80 -32.32 0.60 0.52
C ASP A 80 -31.79 -0.57 1.36
N TYR A 81 -30.57 -1.01 1.10
CA TYR A 81 -29.95 -2.10 1.85
C TYR A 81 -29.69 -1.72 3.32
N ILE A 82 -29.27 -0.49 3.62
CA ILE A 82 -29.12 -0.01 5.00
C ILE A 82 -30.47 -0.06 5.74
N VAL A 83 -31.55 0.36 5.09
CA VAL A 83 -32.90 0.32 5.70
C VAL A 83 -33.33 -1.13 5.95
N GLN A 84 -33.08 -2.02 4.98
CA GLN A 84 -33.36 -3.45 5.14
C GLN A 84 -32.62 -4.05 6.34
N LEU A 85 -31.30 -3.82 6.44
CA LEU A 85 -30.48 -4.32 7.55
C LEU A 85 -30.96 -3.79 8.90
N ARG A 86 -31.27 -2.49 8.98
CA ARG A 86 -31.82 -1.87 10.21
C ARG A 86 -33.13 -2.53 10.62
N THR A 87 -33.99 -2.83 9.66
CA THR A 87 -35.27 -3.50 9.91
C THR A 87 -35.06 -4.92 10.42
N GLN A 88 -34.15 -5.69 9.81
CA GLN A 88 -33.80 -7.03 10.25
C GLN A 88 -33.26 -7.03 11.70
N ILE A 89 -32.34 -6.12 12.02
CA ILE A 89 -31.80 -5.96 13.39
C ILE A 89 -32.92 -5.61 14.36
N PHE A 90 -33.81 -4.70 14.00
CA PHE A 90 -34.93 -4.29 14.86
C PHE A 90 -35.87 -5.47 15.17
N VAL A 91 -36.23 -6.26 14.16
CA VAL A 91 -37.06 -7.46 14.35
C VAL A 91 -36.36 -8.46 15.27
N MET A 92 -35.08 -8.75 15.03
CA MET A 92 -34.30 -9.67 15.88
C MET A 92 -34.25 -9.20 17.33
N GLN A 93 -34.01 -7.90 17.57
CA GLN A 93 -34.03 -7.33 18.92
C GLN A 93 -35.40 -7.48 19.60
N ARG A 94 -36.50 -7.32 18.85
CA ARG A 94 -37.84 -7.53 19.40
C ARG A 94 -38.13 -8.98 19.73
N LEU A 95 -37.69 -9.92 18.89
CA LEU A 95 -37.79 -11.34 19.19
C LEU A 95 -37.01 -11.68 20.45
N ILE A 96 -35.76 -11.21 20.58
CA ILE A 96 -34.96 -11.40 21.80
C ILE A 96 -35.66 -10.82 23.02
N LYS A 97 -36.23 -9.62 22.93
CA LYS A 97 -36.97 -9.04 24.06
C LYS A 97 -38.20 -9.88 24.43
N PHE A 98 -38.94 -10.34 23.43
CA PHE A 98 -40.15 -11.12 23.64
C PHE A 98 -39.86 -12.48 24.28
N TYR A 99 -38.91 -13.24 23.73
CA TYR A 99 -38.54 -14.58 24.20
C TYR A 99 -37.49 -14.58 25.33
N GLY A 100 -36.72 -13.51 25.51
CA GLY A 100 -35.74 -13.38 26.59
C GLY A 100 -36.39 -12.99 27.93
N SER A 101 -37.58 -12.39 27.89
CA SER A 101 -38.33 -12.01 29.10
C SER A 101 -39.10 -13.19 29.72
N THR A 102 -39.24 -14.33 29.03
CA THR A 102 -39.99 -15.50 29.53
C THR A 102 -39.20 -16.37 30.49
N ASN A 103 -37.89 -16.14 30.63
CA ASN A 103 -37.00 -16.98 31.46
C ASN A 103 -36.92 -16.52 32.93
N SER A 104 -37.65 -15.46 33.34
CA SER A 104 -37.62 -14.93 34.71
C SER A 104 -38.76 -15.41 35.63
N VAL A 105 -39.63 -16.30 35.15
CA VAL A 105 -40.83 -16.75 35.91
C VAL A 105 -40.61 -18.06 36.69
N THR A 106 -39.48 -18.75 36.51
CA THR A 106 -39.25 -20.11 37.06
C THR A 106 -38.41 -20.20 38.34
N ASP A 107 -38.12 -19.10 39.04
CA ASP A 107 -37.26 -19.14 40.24
C ASP A 107 -38.00 -19.10 41.60
N ASN A 108 -39.34 -19.16 41.68
CA ASN A 108 -40.06 -18.96 42.95
C ASN A 108 -41.25 -19.92 43.23
N PHE A 109 -41.14 -21.22 42.95
CA PHE A 109 -42.19 -22.19 43.36
C PHE A 109 -41.77 -23.28 44.36
N ASN A 110 -40.53 -23.29 44.86
CA ASN A 110 -40.04 -24.38 45.75
C ASN A 110 -39.63 -23.93 47.18
N ALA A 111 -40.15 -22.80 47.68
CA ALA A 111 -39.79 -22.30 49.02
C ALA A 111 -40.89 -22.47 50.08
N VAL A 112 -41.76 -23.50 50.03
CA VAL A 112 -42.54 -23.98 51.19
C VAL A 112 -42.92 -25.46 50.98
N ARG A 113 -42.16 -26.39 51.57
CA ARG A 113 -42.69 -27.64 52.15
C ARG A 113 -41.70 -28.26 53.12
#